data_AF-A0AAW1Q624-F1
#
_entry.id   AF-A0AAW1Q624-F1
#
_cell.length_a   1.000
_cell.length_b   1.000
_cell.length_c   1.000
_cell.angle_alpha   90.00
_cell.angle_beta   90.00
_cell.angle_gamma   90.00
#
_symmetry.space_group_name_H-M   'P 1'
#
loop_
_entity.id
_entity.type
_entity.pdbx_description
1 polymer ?
#
loop_
_entity_poly.entity_id
_entity_poly.type
_entity_poly.pdbx_seq_one_letter_code
_entity_poly.pdbx_strand_id
1 'polypeptide(L)'
;MPLAYCTLHSLPAPPCRRVVLPRQLGGVRSVPDQTRPLRAGQHRPLFTTHRLESSRKQPCRTGRRPVFCQAAAETGDLADHIPEHPAALTSIYWMYGISCLIERAWKFAVPLLLSSLAGGFRLVAALGFVAPLAVALVGPLVGQTLDGIPRSTGLHAAVVGQSCLIIAGGLIMIVLMRQGASVSLRSTPLFWMLLLCVMIERLTSAATEVSVERDCIPEFSGRVRQTALANSNMKLRRLDLASELVGTIGFSFTLGAFGTFRTLLGFVALTCAALPFQIHSIRQAWPLLV
;
A
#
# COMPACT_ATOMS: atom_id res chain seq x y z
N MET A 1 -26.90 7.57 -31.93
CA MET A 1 -26.36 6.87 -33.11
C MET A 1 -26.84 7.64 -34.33
N PRO A 2 -25.94 8.16 -35.18
CA PRO A 2 -24.98 7.34 -35.92
C PRO A 2 -23.51 7.69 -35.67
N LEU A 3 -22.68 6.69 -36.00
CA LEU A 3 -21.23 6.68 -36.06
C LEU A 3 -20.71 7.47 -37.26
N ALA A 4 -19.58 8.14 -37.09
CA ALA A 4 -18.64 8.41 -38.18
C ALA A 4 -17.20 8.27 -37.66
N TYR A 5 -16.60 7.13 -38.01
CA TYR A 5 -15.16 6.90 -38.03
C TYR A 5 -14.54 7.72 -39.17
N CYS A 6 -13.40 8.38 -38.93
CA CYS A 6 -12.36 8.60 -39.94
C CYS A 6 -11.04 9.10 -39.30
N THR A 7 -10.12 8.15 -39.12
CA THR A 7 -8.69 8.19 -39.47
C THR A 7 -7.83 9.45 -39.23
N LEU A 8 -6.92 9.28 -38.25
CA LEU A 8 -5.47 9.50 -38.30
C LEU A 8 -4.91 10.56 -39.27
N HIS A 9 -4.33 11.63 -38.69
CA HIS A 9 -3.14 12.26 -39.24
C HIS A 9 -2.14 12.58 -38.11
N SER A 10 -1.12 11.74 -38.06
CA SER A 10 0.27 11.94 -37.60
C SER A 10 0.64 13.31 -37.01
N LEU A 11 0.95 13.33 -35.71
CA LEU A 11 1.76 14.39 -35.08
C LEU A 11 3.00 13.75 -34.43
N PRO A 12 4.19 14.36 -34.61
CA PRO A 12 5.47 13.72 -34.32
C PRO A 12 5.83 13.76 -32.83
N ALA A 13 6.49 12.69 -32.36
CA ALA A 13 7.03 12.59 -31.01
C ALA A 13 8.19 13.59 -30.79
N PRO A 14 8.32 14.19 -29.59
CA PRO A 14 9.46 15.03 -29.26
C PRO A 14 10.74 14.20 -29.02
N PRO A 15 11.93 14.73 -29.36
CA PRO A 15 13.18 13.98 -29.29
C PRO A 15 13.68 13.78 -27.85
N CYS A 16 14.10 12.54 -27.54
CA CYS A 16 14.84 12.17 -26.35
C CYS A 16 16.15 12.96 -26.24
N ARG A 17 16.18 14.00 -25.40
CA ARG A 17 17.40 14.75 -25.08
C ARG A 17 18.21 13.97 -24.05
N ARG A 18 19.26 13.31 -24.52
CA ARG A 18 20.31 12.66 -23.72
C ARG A 18 21.00 13.70 -22.84
N VAL A 19 20.78 13.66 -21.53
CA VAL A 19 21.49 14.50 -20.55
C VAL A 19 22.95 14.04 -20.50
N VAL A 20 23.84 14.87 -21.04
CA VAL A 20 25.29 14.75 -20.95
C VAL A 20 25.72 15.47 -19.67
N LEU A 21 26.29 14.74 -18.71
CA LEU A 21 26.94 15.32 -17.54
C LEU A 21 28.27 16.00 -17.97
N PRO A 22 28.53 17.26 -17.57
CA PRO A 22 29.80 17.90 -17.85
C PRO A 22 30.88 17.42 -16.88
N ARG A 23 32.01 17.02 -17.46
CA ARG A 23 33.30 16.80 -16.82
C ARG A 23 34.05 18.15 -16.87
N GLN A 24 34.44 18.71 -15.73
CA GLN A 24 35.40 19.81 -15.65
C GLN A 24 36.52 19.48 -14.67
N LEU A 25 37.74 19.63 -15.19
CA LEU A 25 39.04 19.66 -14.53
C LEU A 25 39.13 20.94 -13.67
N GLY A 26 40.01 21.13 -12.68
CA GLY A 26 41.13 20.36 -12.15
C GLY A 26 41.99 21.25 -11.23
N GLY A 27 42.79 20.61 -10.37
CA GLY A 27 44.02 21.16 -9.75
C GLY A 27 43.97 21.44 -8.24
N VAL A 28 45.02 21.26 -7.43
CA VAL A 28 46.44 20.87 -7.64
C VAL A 28 47.06 20.59 -6.23
N ARG A 29 48.16 19.81 -6.18
CA ARG A 29 49.11 19.47 -5.06
C ARG A 29 48.68 18.30 -4.15
N SER A 30 49.51 17.29 -3.84
CA SER A 30 50.98 17.11 -3.98
C SER A 30 51.37 15.61 -3.84
N VAL A 31 52.36 15.20 -4.63
CA VAL A 31 53.13 13.92 -4.70
C VAL A 31 54.30 14.04 -3.66
N PRO A 32 55.07 13.01 -3.21
CA PRO A 32 55.46 11.74 -3.86
C PRO A 32 55.46 10.53 -2.89
N ASP A 33 55.97 9.31 -3.10
CA ASP A 33 56.71 8.56 -4.12
C ASP A 33 56.61 7.08 -3.67
N GLN A 34 56.31 6.12 -4.55
CA GLN A 34 57.02 4.83 -4.50
C GLN A 34 56.81 4.02 -5.78
N THR A 35 57.80 4.18 -6.64
CA THR A 35 58.25 3.33 -7.74
C THR A 35 58.15 1.81 -7.47
N ARG A 36 57.56 1.06 -8.43
CA ARG A 36 58.28 0.02 -9.22
C ARG A 36 57.40 -0.57 -10.36
N PRO A 37 58.00 -1.00 -11.48
CA PRO A 37 57.28 -1.13 -12.76
C PRO A 37 57.25 -2.55 -13.37
N LEU A 38 56.34 -2.69 -14.36
CA LEU A 38 56.39 -3.53 -15.58
C LEU A 38 56.33 -5.07 -15.47
N ARG A 39 55.22 -5.63 -15.99
CA ARG A 39 55.32 -6.52 -17.16
C ARG A 39 54.05 -6.50 -18.02
N ALA A 40 54.26 -6.23 -19.30
CA ALA A 40 53.28 -6.16 -20.35
C ALA A 40 52.96 -7.54 -20.93
N GLY A 41 51.75 -7.64 -21.49
CA GLY A 41 51.36 -8.59 -22.53
C GLY A 41 49.94 -9.12 -22.30
N GLN A 42 49.03 -9.24 -23.25
CA GLN A 42 49.01 -8.93 -24.68
C GLN A 42 47.59 -9.36 -25.17
N HIS A 43 47.05 -8.63 -26.15
CA HIS A 43 45.83 -8.89 -26.96
C HIS A 43 44.40 -8.58 -26.42
N ARG A 44 43.81 -7.52 -27.00
CA ARG A 44 42.39 -7.27 -27.36
C ARG A 44 41.96 -8.16 -28.57
N PRO A 45 40.72 -8.11 -29.15
CA PRO A 45 39.43 -7.47 -28.80
C PRO A 45 38.16 -8.35 -29.07
N LEU A 46 36.96 -7.70 -29.05
CA LEU A 46 35.65 -8.01 -29.68
C LEU A 46 34.57 -8.66 -28.79
N PHE A 47 33.46 -7.95 -28.49
CA PHE A 47 32.19 -7.89 -29.29
C PHE A 47 31.57 -9.30 -29.39
N THR A 48 30.35 -9.63 -28.99
CA THR A 48 29.08 -8.90 -29.06
C THR A 48 28.02 -9.70 -28.30
N THR A 49 26.98 -9.01 -27.85
CA THR A 49 25.66 -9.55 -27.48
C THR A 49 25.05 -10.44 -28.56
N HIS A 50 24.50 -11.62 -28.22
CA HIS A 50 23.10 -11.99 -28.51
C HIS A 50 22.72 -13.40 -28.02
N ARG A 51 21.43 -13.51 -27.65
CA ARG A 51 20.52 -14.64 -27.90
C ARG A 51 20.43 -15.76 -26.84
N LEU A 52 19.35 -15.61 -26.05
CA LEU A 52 18.43 -16.65 -25.58
C LEU A 52 18.43 -17.91 -26.47
N GLU A 53 18.72 -19.08 -25.92
CA GLU A 53 17.87 -20.27 -26.04
C GLU A 53 18.52 -21.49 -25.37
N SER A 54 17.69 -22.25 -24.67
CA SER A 54 17.81 -23.71 -24.52
C SER A 54 19.03 -24.25 -23.75
N SER A 55 18.81 -24.56 -22.48
CA SER A 55 19.39 -25.78 -21.91
C SER A 55 18.38 -26.49 -21.03
N ARG A 56 17.55 -27.27 -21.73
CA ARG A 56 16.87 -28.43 -21.21
C ARG A 56 17.95 -29.47 -20.83
N LYS A 57 17.83 -30.03 -19.63
CA LYS A 57 18.45 -31.28 -19.15
C LYS A 57 19.97 -31.29 -19.01
N GLN A 58 20.43 -31.06 -17.79
CA GLN A 58 21.68 -31.63 -17.29
C GLN A 58 21.33 -32.58 -16.12
N PRO A 59 21.61 -33.89 -16.22
CA PRO A 59 21.32 -34.81 -15.14
C PRO A 59 22.35 -34.61 -14.02
N CYS A 60 21.92 -34.06 -12.89
CA CYS A 60 22.74 -34.01 -11.68
C CYS A 60 22.92 -35.44 -11.13
N ARG A 61 23.95 -36.13 -11.63
CA ARG A 61 24.46 -37.37 -11.07
C ARG A 61 25.73 -37.04 -10.29
N THR A 62 25.57 -36.68 -9.02
CA THR A 62 26.64 -36.75 -8.00
C THR A 62 26.01 -36.56 -6.62
N GLY A 63 26.13 -37.61 -5.80
CA GLY A 63 25.41 -37.80 -4.54
C GLY A 63 25.93 -36.98 -3.35
N ARG A 64 25.86 -35.65 -3.44
CA ARG A 64 25.81 -34.75 -2.27
C ARG A 64 24.88 -33.60 -2.63
N ARG A 65 23.67 -33.60 -2.08
CA ARG A 65 22.82 -32.41 -2.14
C ARG A 65 23.61 -31.27 -1.46
N PRO A 66 23.65 -30.07 -2.02
CA PRO A 66 24.24 -28.93 -1.31
C PRO A 66 23.49 -28.80 0.02
N VAL A 67 24.24 -28.58 1.11
CA VAL A 67 23.71 -28.51 2.49
C VAL A 67 22.51 -27.53 2.58
N PHE A 68 22.49 -26.50 1.73
CA PHE A 68 21.38 -25.55 1.60
C PHE A 68 20.08 -26.17 1.06
N CYS A 69 20.14 -27.05 0.06
CA CYS A 69 18.96 -27.75 -0.46
C CYS A 69 18.48 -28.86 0.48
N GLN A 70 19.39 -29.43 1.28
CA GLN A 70 19.03 -30.47 2.24
C GLN A 70 18.40 -29.87 3.50
N ALA A 71 18.94 -28.75 4.01
CA ALA A 71 18.28 -27.95 5.04
C ALA A 71 16.91 -27.44 4.56
N ALA A 72 16.79 -26.90 3.35
CA ALA A 72 15.49 -26.46 2.81
C ALA A 72 14.48 -27.61 2.62
N ALA A 73 14.95 -28.83 2.33
CA ALA A 73 14.09 -30.01 2.19
C ALA A 73 13.67 -30.59 3.55
N GLU A 74 14.58 -30.68 4.52
CA GLU A 74 14.28 -31.13 5.89
C GLU A 74 13.38 -30.12 6.63
N THR A 75 13.57 -28.82 6.37
CA THR A 75 12.65 -27.77 6.85
C THR A 75 11.30 -27.82 6.12
N GLY A 76 11.27 -28.27 4.87
CA GLY A 76 10.04 -28.45 4.08
C GLY A 76 9.16 -29.60 4.57
N ASP A 77 9.75 -30.75 4.88
CA ASP A 77 9.03 -31.91 5.47
C ASP A 77 8.53 -31.61 6.89
N LEU A 78 9.30 -30.85 7.69
CA LEU A 78 8.86 -30.43 9.03
C LEU A 78 7.80 -29.30 8.98
N ALA A 79 7.80 -28.48 7.92
CA ALA A 79 6.81 -27.41 7.73
C ALA A 79 5.44 -27.92 7.26
N ASP A 80 5.37 -29.07 6.59
CA ASP A 80 4.10 -29.70 6.17
C ASP A 80 3.29 -30.24 7.37
N HIS A 81 3.91 -30.34 8.56
CA HIS A 81 3.25 -30.74 9.81
C HIS A 81 2.65 -29.58 10.62
N ILE A 82 2.84 -28.31 10.20
CA ILE A 82 2.23 -27.16 10.88
C ILE A 82 0.79 -27.01 10.39
N PRO A 83 -0.24 -27.08 11.26
CA PRO A 83 -1.62 -26.95 10.85
C PRO A 83 -1.89 -25.57 10.26
N GLU A 84 -2.14 -25.51 8.96
CA GLU A 84 -2.74 -24.34 8.32
C GLU A 84 -4.18 -24.22 8.81
N HIS A 85 -4.58 -23.02 9.28
CA HIS A 85 -5.94 -22.76 9.76
C HIS A 85 -6.75 -22.02 8.68
N PRO A 86 -7.32 -22.72 7.68
CA PRO A 86 -7.94 -22.08 6.52
C PRO A 86 -9.14 -21.20 6.90
N ALA A 87 -9.86 -21.56 7.97
CA ALA A 87 -11.01 -20.78 8.46
C ALA A 87 -10.60 -19.43 9.08
N ALA A 88 -9.48 -19.38 9.78
CA ALA A 88 -8.96 -18.12 10.34
C ALA A 88 -8.46 -17.20 9.22
N LEU A 89 -7.76 -17.78 8.25
CA LEU A 89 -7.21 -17.08 7.09
C LEU A 89 -8.30 -16.41 6.24
N THR A 90 -9.42 -17.12 5.99
CA THR A 90 -10.56 -16.55 5.24
C THR A 90 -11.24 -15.41 5.99
N SER A 91 -11.38 -15.53 7.31
CA SER A 91 -11.93 -14.44 8.15
C SER A 91 -11.08 -13.17 8.06
N ILE A 92 -9.75 -13.31 8.17
CA ILE A 92 -8.83 -12.17 8.04
C ILE A 92 -8.88 -11.56 6.63
N TYR A 93 -8.99 -12.37 5.57
CA TYR A 93 -9.12 -11.83 4.21
C TYR A 93 -10.41 -11.02 4.00
N TRP A 94 -11.54 -11.48 4.55
CA TRP A 94 -12.79 -10.73 4.46
C TRP A 94 -12.72 -9.42 5.23
N MET A 95 -12.20 -9.47 6.45
CA MET A 95 -11.99 -8.29 7.27
C MET A 95 -11.05 -7.28 6.60
N TYR A 96 -9.90 -7.75 6.08
CA TYR A 96 -8.92 -6.91 5.39
C TYR A 96 -9.52 -6.31 4.12
N GLY A 97 -10.20 -7.12 3.30
CA GLY A 97 -10.84 -6.67 2.07
C GLY A 97 -11.87 -5.57 2.29
N ILE A 98 -12.70 -5.68 3.33
CA ILE A 98 -13.67 -4.63 3.69
C ILE A 98 -12.96 -3.37 4.19
N SER A 99 -11.93 -3.53 5.01
CA SER A 99 -11.13 -2.41 5.53
C SER A 99 -10.48 -1.63 4.38
N CYS A 100 -9.84 -2.33 3.44
CA CYS A 100 -9.26 -1.73 2.24
C CYS A 100 -10.34 -1.07 1.37
N LEU A 101 -11.50 -1.72 1.17
CA LEU A 101 -12.57 -1.14 0.35
C LEU A 101 -13.04 0.21 0.88
N ILE A 102 -13.31 0.29 2.19
CA ILE A 102 -13.72 1.53 2.85
C ILE A 102 -12.61 2.58 2.76
N GLU A 103 -11.38 2.17 3.06
CA GLU A 103 -10.23 3.06 3.05
C GLU A 103 -9.95 3.65 1.67
N ARG A 104 -9.91 2.82 0.62
CA ARG A 104 -9.60 3.24 -0.75
C ARG A 104 -10.72 4.12 -1.30
N ALA A 105 -11.98 3.80 -1.00
CA ALA A 105 -13.11 4.69 -1.28
C ALA A 105 -12.96 6.04 -0.56
N TRP A 106 -12.57 6.05 0.73
CA TRP A 106 -12.34 7.27 1.49
C TRP A 106 -11.16 8.10 0.97
N LYS A 107 -10.05 7.47 0.57
CA LYS A 107 -8.87 8.10 -0.07
C LYS A 107 -9.26 8.91 -1.29
N PHE A 108 -10.13 8.36 -2.11
CA PHE A 108 -10.66 9.02 -3.28
C PHE A 108 -11.74 10.06 -2.95
N ALA A 109 -12.62 9.75 -2.01
CA ALA A 109 -13.75 10.59 -1.62
C ALA A 109 -13.31 11.93 -1.02
N VAL A 110 -12.40 11.93 -0.05
CA VAL A 110 -12.00 13.13 0.70
C VAL A 110 -11.64 14.32 -0.21
N PRO A 111 -10.66 14.20 -1.14
CA PRO A 111 -10.29 15.33 -1.99
C PRO A 111 -11.41 15.75 -2.94
N LEU A 112 -12.20 14.80 -3.44
CA LEU A 112 -13.33 15.06 -4.33
C LEU A 112 -14.43 15.85 -3.60
N LEU A 113 -14.82 15.39 -2.42
CA LEU A 113 -15.81 16.06 -1.59
C LEU A 113 -15.32 17.44 -1.15
N LEU A 114 -14.04 17.57 -0.77
CA LEU A 114 -13.46 18.84 -0.40
C LEU A 114 -13.39 19.84 -1.55
N SER A 115 -13.12 19.37 -2.77
CA SER A 115 -13.14 20.23 -3.96
C SER A 115 -14.52 20.81 -4.24
N SER A 116 -15.60 20.14 -3.81
CA SER A 116 -16.97 20.62 -3.96
C SER A 116 -17.34 21.74 -2.99
N LEU A 117 -16.55 21.95 -1.93
CA LEU A 117 -16.74 23.07 -1.01
C LEU A 117 -16.09 24.35 -1.56
N ALA A 118 -16.77 25.49 -1.41
CA ALA A 118 -16.28 26.78 -1.88
C ALA A 118 -14.92 27.14 -1.24
N GLY A 119 -13.83 27.15 -2.02
CA GLY A 119 -12.48 27.43 -1.50
C GLY A 119 -11.74 26.21 -0.93
N GLY A 120 -12.28 25.00 -1.10
CA GLY A 120 -11.70 23.74 -0.63
C GLY A 120 -10.44 23.27 -1.36
N PHE A 121 -10.11 23.82 -2.53
CA PHE A 121 -8.89 23.45 -3.29
C PHE A 121 -7.59 23.61 -2.47
N ARG A 122 -7.51 24.66 -1.64
CA ARG A 122 -6.36 24.88 -0.75
C ARG A 122 -6.22 23.79 0.31
N LEU A 123 -7.34 23.27 0.80
CA LEU A 123 -7.35 22.17 1.77
C LEU A 123 -6.96 20.86 1.09
N VAL A 124 -7.44 20.61 -0.13
CA VAL A 124 -6.99 19.45 -0.92
C VAL A 124 -5.46 19.48 -1.11
N ALA A 125 -4.90 20.64 -1.43
CA ALA A 125 -3.45 20.82 -1.55
C ALA A 125 -2.72 20.59 -0.21
N ALA A 126 -3.22 21.15 0.89
CA ALA A 126 -2.63 20.94 2.21
C ALA A 126 -2.69 19.47 2.65
N LEU A 127 -3.82 18.80 2.47
CA LEU A 127 -4.00 17.38 2.75
C LEU A 127 -3.05 16.51 1.93
N GLY A 128 -2.96 16.76 0.62
CA GLY A 128 -2.11 16.01 -0.30
C GLY A 128 -0.61 16.11 0.03
N PHE A 129 -0.18 17.18 0.70
CA PHE A 129 1.20 17.34 1.14
C PHE A 129 1.43 16.89 2.58
N VAL A 130 0.60 17.34 3.51
CA VAL A 130 0.81 17.13 4.94
C VAL A 130 0.57 15.67 5.32
N ALA A 131 -0.45 15.00 4.76
CA ALA A 131 -0.77 13.62 5.12
C ALA A 131 0.34 12.62 4.78
N PRO A 132 0.87 12.59 3.54
CA PRO A 132 2.00 11.72 3.23
C PRO A 132 3.24 12.06 4.06
N LEU A 133 3.51 13.33 4.30
CA LEU A 133 4.66 13.77 5.09
C LEU A 133 4.56 13.27 6.54
N ALA A 134 3.40 13.40 7.19
CA ALA A 134 3.26 12.92 8.56
C ALA A 134 3.30 11.38 8.64
N VAL A 135 2.72 10.66 7.69
CA VAL A 135 2.84 9.20 7.64
C VAL A 135 4.30 8.80 7.49
N ALA A 136 5.07 9.51 6.66
CA ALA A 136 6.50 9.24 6.48
C ALA A 136 7.32 9.48 7.76
N LEU A 137 7.00 10.54 8.52
CA LEU A 137 7.74 10.91 9.73
C LEU A 137 7.31 10.10 10.97
N VAL A 138 6.00 9.87 11.11
CA VAL A 138 5.39 9.28 12.32
C VAL A 138 5.14 7.79 12.16
N GLY A 139 5.10 7.26 10.93
CA GLY A 139 4.92 5.83 10.64
C GLY A 139 5.90 4.92 11.38
N PRO A 140 7.22 5.21 11.41
CA PRO A 140 8.18 4.42 12.19
C PRO A 140 7.91 4.43 13.69
N LEU A 141 7.48 5.57 14.24
CA LEU A 141 7.09 5.70 15.65
C LEU A 141 5.86 4.84 15.95
N VAL A 142 4.86 4.85 15.07
CA VAL A 142 3.67 3.98 15.20
C VAL A 142 4.06 2.51 15.16
N GLY A 143 4.98 2.12 14.28
CA GLY A 143 5.52 0.75 14.24
C GLY A 143 6.14 0.32 15.56
N GLN A 144 7.02 1.15 16.15
CA GLN A 144 7.63 0.87 17.44
C GLN A 144 6.60 0.77 18.58
N THR A 145 5.56 1.61 18.56
CA THR A 145 4.49 1.50 19.56
C THR A 145 3.65 0.24 19.38
N LEU A 146 3.45 -0.20 18.13
CA LEU A 146 2.69 -1.40 17.80
C LEU A 146 3.44 -2.67 18.22
N ASP A 147 4.77 -2.68 18.11
CA ASP A 147 5.63 -3.80 18.53
C ASP A 147 5.50 -4.13 20.03
N GLY A 148 5.13 -3.13 20.87
CA GLY A 148 4.92 -3.30 22.30
C GLY A 148 3.53 -3.79 22.71
N ILE A 149 2.57 -3.84 21.79
CA ILE A 149 1.16 -4.16 22.07
C ILE A 149 0.87 -5.61 21.64
N PRO A 150 0.02 -6.37 22.38
CA PRO A 150 -0.43 -7.68 21.91
C PRO A 150 -1.06 -7.59 20.52
N ARG A 151 -0.62 -8.47 19.60
CA ARG A 151 -0.97 -8.44 18.17
C ARG A 151 -2.47 -8.30 17.90
N SER A 152 -3.29 -9.09 18.60
CA SER A 152 -4.74 -9.05 18.46
C SER A 152 -5.34 -7.72 18.89
N THR A 153 -4.84 -7.14 19.99
CA THR A 153 -5.25 -5.84 20.51
C THR A 153 -4.79 -4.71 19.60
N GLY A 154 -3.56 -4.77 19.09
CA GLY A 154 -3.00 -3.79 18.15
C GLY A 154 -3.81 -3.71 16.86
N LEU A 155 -4.11 -4.87 16.25
CA LEU A 155 -4.98 -4.93 15.06
C LEU A 155 -6.38 -4.40 15.35
N HIS A 156 -6.98 -4.80 16.48
CA HIS A 156 -8.31 -4.31 16.86
C HIS A 156 -8.35 -2.79 17.00
N ALA A 157 -7.35 -2.22 17.68
CA ALA A 157 -7.25 -0.79 17.92
C ALA A 157 -7.03 -0.03 16.61
N ALA A 158 -6.17 -0.52 15.72
CA ALA A 158 -5.90 0.11 14.44
C ALA A 158 -7.16 0.18 13.55
N VAL A 159 -7.88 -0.93 13.44
CA VAL A 159 -9.08 -1.05 12.59
C VAL A 159 -10.24 -0.24 13.13
N VAL A 160 -10.50 -0.35 14.44
CA VAL A 160 -11.56 0.45 15.09
C VAL A 160 -11.22 1.93 15.04
N GLY A 161 -9.97 2.29 15.35
CA GLY A 161 -9.49 3.67 15.27
C GLY A 161 -9.66 4.26 13.87
N GLN A 162 -9.24 3.53 12.84
CA GLN A 162 -9.41 3.91 11.45
C GLN A 162 -10.89 4.17 11.11
N SER A 163 -11.77 3.20 11.37
CA SER A 163 -13.20 3.32 11.09
C SER A 163 -13.85 4.47 11.85
N CYS A 164 -13.50 4.68 13.13
CA CYS A 164 -13.97 5.82 13.92
C CYS A 164 -13.53 7.16 13.32
N LEU A 165 -12.29 7.28 12.85
CA LEU A 165 -11.78 8.50 12.24
C LEU A 165 -12.41 8.79 10.88
N ILE A 166 -12.71 7.76 10.08
CA ILE A 166 -13.47 7.88 8.83
C ILE A 166 -14.89 8.38 9.12
N ILE A 167 -15.57 7.79 10.11
CA ILE A 167 -16.92 8.21 10.53
C ILE A 167 -16.89 9.65 11.03
N ALA A 168 -15.97 9.99 11.92
CA ALA A 168 -15.83 11.35 12.46
C ALA A 168 -15.55 12.37 11.36
N GLY A 169 -14.59 12.08 10.46
CA GLY A 169 -14.28 12.93 9.31
C GLY A 169 -15.47 13.10 8.37
N GLY A 170 -16.23 12.03 8.10
CA GLY A 170 -17.45 12.08 7.31
C GLY A 170 -18.55 12.93 7.95
N LEU A 171 -18.77 12.80 9.26
CA LEU A 171 -19.74 13.61 10.00
C LEU A 171 -19.34 15.10 10.00
N ILE A 172 -18.06 15.42 10.20
CA ILE A 172 -17.56 16.80 10.12
C ILE A 172 -17.82 17.37 8.72
N MET A 173 -17.56 16.59 7.66
CA MET A 173 -17.83 16.99 6.28
C MET A 173 -19.32 17.25 6.03
N ILE A 174 -20.22 16.40 6.56
CA ILE A 174 -21.67 16.60 6.49
C ILE A 174 -22.07 17.92 7.16
N VAL A 175 -21.52 18.21 8.35
CA VAL A 175 -21.79 19.46 9.07
C VAL A 175 -21.30 20.68 8.28
N LEU A 176 -20.08 20.62 7.72
CA LEU A 176 -19.53 21.69 6.88
C LEU A 176 -20.39 21.94 5.63
N MET A 177 -20.90 20.89 4.99
CA MET A 177 -21.80 21.03 3.84
C MET A 177 -23.13 21.69 4.21
N ARG A 178 -23.67 21.44 5.41
CA ARG A 178 -24.93 22.05 5.87
C ARG A 178 -24.79 23.50 6.28
N GLN A 179 -23.61 23.92 6.77
CA GLN A 179 -23.36 25.30 7.17
C GLN A 179 -23.30 26.27 5.96
N GLY A 180 -23.08 25.76 4.75
CA GLY A 180 -23.11 26.55 3.52
C GLY A 180 -21.94 27.55 3.39
N ALA A 181 -21.99 28.38 2.33
CA ALA A 181 -20.93 29.32 1.96
C ALA A 181 -20.80 30.56 2.88
N SER A 182 -21.63 30.68 3.92
CA SER A 182 -21.65 31.82 4.84
C SER A 182 -20.51 31.80 5.87
N VAL A 183 -19.90 30.64 6.09
CA VAL A 183 -18.81 30.48 7.08
C VAL A 183 -17.46 30.46 6.37
N SER A 184 -16.55 31.33 6.79
CA SER A 184 -15.15 31.28 6.34
C SER A 184 -14.52 29.95 6.79
N LEU A 185 -14.41 29.00 5.87
CA LEU A 185 -13.87 27.63 6.09
C LEU A 185 -12.54 27.62 6.85
N ARG A 186 -11.72 28.66 6.70
CA ARG A 186 -10.42 28.79 7.38
C ARG A 186 -10.54 29.07 8.88
N SER A 187 -11.59 29.78 9.31
CA SER A 187 -11.75 30.19 10.71
C SER A 187 -12.47 29.13 11.55
N THR A 188 -13.03 28.11 10.93
CA THR A 188 -13.82 27.10 11.63
C THR A 188 -12.89 26.06 12.28
N PRO A 189 -12.97 25.81 13.60
CA PRO A 189 -12.17 24.77 14.25
C PRO A 189 -12.40 23.38 13.64
N LEU A 190 -13.59 23.15 13.08
CA LEU A 190 -13.96 21.92 12.35
C LEU A 190 -13.02 21.62 11.16
N PHE A 191 -12.45 22.65 10.54
CA PHE A 191 -11.50 22.49 9.45
C PHE A 191 -10.21 21.79 9.90
N TRP A 192 -9.62 22.27 10.99
CA TRP A 192 -8.41 21.68 11.57
C TRP A 192 -8.69 20.31 12.16
N MET A 193 -9.86 20.11 12.78
CA MET A 193 -10.29 18.79 13.24
C MET A 193 -10.42 17.79 12.09
N LEU A 194 -11.02 18.19 10.96
CA LEU A 194 -11.12 17.33 9.78
C LEU A 194 -9.74 16.94 9.26
N LEU A 195 -8.82 17.90 9.16
CA LEU A 195 -7.44 17.64 8.78
C LEU A 195 -6.84 16.59 9.70
N LEU A 196 -6.85 16.82 11.01
CA LEU A 196 -6.31 15.88 12.01
C LEU A 196 -6.96 14.49 11.93
N CYS A 197 -8.28 14.41 11.75
CA CYS A 197 -8.96 13.11 11.58
C CYS A 197 -8.44 12.34 10.36
N VAL A 198 -8.34 12.99 9.20
CA VAL A 198 -7.80 12.35 7.98
C VAL A 198 -6.34 11.97 8.18
N MET A 199 -5.54 12.82 8.82
CA MET A 199 -4.14 12.54 9.11
C MET A 199 -3.97 11.28 9.94
N ILE A 200 -4.63 11.21 11.10
CA ILE A 200 -4.55 10.06 12.00
C ILE A 200 -5.14 8.81 11.33
N GLU A 201 -6.19 8.97 10.52
CA GLU A 201 -6.78 7.88 9.75
C GLU A 201 -5.76 7.23 8.80
N ARG A 202 -4.93 8.02 8.11
CA ARG A 202 -3.84 7.49 7.27
C ARG A 202 -2.79 6.73 8.07
N LEU A 203 -2.47 7.19 9.27
CA LEU A 203 -1.53 6.48 10.15
C LEU A 203 -2.12 5.14 10.60
N THR A 204 -3.38 5.13 11.04
CA THR A 204 -4.06 3.89 11.47
C THR A 204 -4.26 2.90 10.34
N SER A 205 -4.53 3.39 9.13
CA SER A 205 -4.59 2.59 7.90
C SER A 205 -3.26 1.89 7.62
N ALA A 206 -2.16 2.65 7.61
CA ALA A 206 -0.83 2.08 7.42
C ALA A 206 -0.47 1.07 8.52
N ALA A 207 -0.85 1.34 9.77
CA ALA A 207 -0.65 0.41 10.88
C ALA A 207 -1.44 -0.90 10.68
N THR A 208 -2.69 -0.83 10.21
CA THR A 208 -3.51 -2.01 9.89
C THR A 208 -2.86 -2.86 8.80
N GLU A 209 -2.41 -2.24 7.70
CA GLU A 209 -1.74 -2.92 6.59
C GLU A 209 -0.50 -3.68 7.08
N VAL A 210 0.37 -2.99 7.81
CA VAL A 210 1.59 -3.59 8.38
C VAL A 210 1.25 -4.71 9.37
N SER A 211 0.27 -4.52 10.26
CA SER A 211 -0.16 -5.54 11.23
C SER A 211 -0.66 -6.82 10.54
N VAL A 212 -1.43 -6.67 9.47
CA VAL A 212 -1.98 -7.83 8.75
C VAL A 212 -0.87 -8.56 8.01
N GLU A 213 -0.02 -7.84 7.27
CA GLU A 213 1.04 -8.44 6.47
C GLU A 213 2.16 -9.07 7.30
N ARG A 214 2.59 -8.40 8.38
CA ARG A 214 3.77 -8.79 9.16
C ARG A 214 3.45 -9.68 10.34
N ASP A 215 2.31 -9.47 11.01
CA ASP A 215 1.98 -10.18 12.24
C ASP A 215 0.93 -11.26 12.05
N CYS A 216 -0.15 -10.95 11.35
CA CYS A 216 -1.28 -11.87 11.21
C CYS A 216 -0.97 -13.01 10.23
N ILE A 217 -0.59 -12.69 9.00
CA ILE A 217 -0.46 -13.67 7.92
C ILE A 217 0.62 -14.73 8.21
N PRO A 218 1.81 -14.39 8.74
CA PRO A 218 2.80 -15.40 9.12
C PRO A 218 2.35 -16.32 10.27
N GLU A 219 1.45 -15.85 11.13
CA GLU A 219 0.90 -16.62 12.24
C GLU A 219 -0.13 -17.65 11.75
N PHE A 220 -1.00 -17.27 10.82
CA PHE A 220 -2.00 -18.18 10.24
C PHE A 220 -1.46 -19.11 9.13
N SER A 221 -0.42 -18.69 8.41
CA SER A 221 0.18 -19.44 7.28
C SER A 221 1.33 -20.37 7.71
N GLY A 222 1.75 -20.31 8.98
CA GLY A 222 2.92 -21.03 9.48
C GLY A 222 4.24 -20.37 9.09
N ARG A 223 4.99 -19.85 10.08
CA ARG A 223 6.21 -19.03 9.90
C ARG A 223 7.33 -19.67 9.07
N VAL A 224 7.32 -21.00 8.93
CA VAL A 224 8.39 -21.79 8.31
C VAL A 224 8.19 -21.92 6.77
N ARG A 225 6.96 -21.82 6.27
CA ARG A 225 6.63 -22.10 4.86
C ARG A 225 6.64 -20.84 3.99
N GLN A 226 7.82 -20.46 3.50
CA GLN A 226 8.00 -19.26 2.66
C GLN A 226 7.07 -19.22 1.43
N THR A 227 6.74 -20.36 0.83
CA THR A 227 5.84 -20.46 -0.33
C THR A 227 4.38 -20.13 0.01
N ALA A 228 3.90 -20.53 1.20
CA ALA A 228 2.55 -20.21 1.65
C ALA A 228 2.42 -18.74 2.09
N LEU A 229 3.45 -18.18 2.73
CA LEU A 229 3.51 -16.75 3.04
C LEU A 229 3.49 -15.89 1.76
N ALA A 230 4.31 -16.23 0.76
CA ALA A 230 4.36 -15.49 -0.51
C ALA A 230 3.00 -15.53 -1.25
N ASN A 231 2.32 -16.68 -1.25
CA ASN A 231 0.99 -16.81 -1.85
C ASN A 231 -0.05 -15.96 -1.09
N SER A 232 0.01 -15.92 0.24
CA SER A 232 -0.90 -15.12 1.06
C SER A 232 -0.68 -13.61 0.85
N ASN A 233 0.57 -13.15 0.80
CA ASN A 233 0.89 -11.75 0.50
C ASN A 233 0.46 -11.35 -0.91
N MET A 234 0.59 -12.25 -1.90
CA MET A 234 0.04 -12.02 -3.24
C MET A 234 -1.49 -11.83 -3.20
N LYS A 235 -2.21 -12.63 -2.40
CA LYS A 235 -3.67 -12.50 -2.24
C LYS A 235 -4.05 -11.16 -1.61
N LEU A 236 -3.35 -10.74 -0.55
CA LEU A 236 -3.55 -9.42 0.07
C LEU A 236 -3.36 -8.30 -0.94
N ARG A 237 -2.30 -8.37 -1.75
CA ARG A 237 -2.03 -7.36 -2.78
C ARG A 237 -3.11 -7.31 -3.85
N ARG A 238 -3.65 -8.47 -4.24
CA ARG A 238 -4.80 -8.54 -5.17
C ARG A 238 -6.07 -7.97 -4.56
N LEU A 239 -6.34 -8.26 -3.28
CA LEU A 239 -7.48 -7.70 -2.56
C LEU A 239 -7.39 -6.19 -2.47
N ASP A 240 -6.21 -5.66 -2.14
CA ASP A 240 -5.96 -4.23 -2.07
C ASP A 240 -6.25 -3.54 -3.41
N LEU A 241 -5.67 -4.06 -4.51
CA LEU A 241 -5.90 -3.52 -5.85
C LEU A 241 -7.38 -3.63 -6.29
N ALA A 242 -8.03 -4.76 -6.01
CA ALA A 242 -9.44 -4.95 -6.32
C ALA A 242 -10.32 -3.97 -5.53
N SER A 243 -10.01 -3.77 -4.24
CA SER A 243 -10.73 -2.85 -3.36
C SER A 243 -10.56 -1.39 -3.77
N GLU A 244 -9.40 -1.03 -4.33
CA GLU A 244 -9.15 0.30 -4.89
C GLU A 244 -10.05 0.58 -6.08
N LEU A 245 -10.12 -0.36 -7.03
CA LEU A 245 -11.00 -0.22 -8.20
C LEU A 245 -12.47 -0.21 -7.79
N VAL A 246 -12.91 -1.18 -7.00
CA VAL A 246 -14.32 -1.31 -6.60
C VAL A 246 -14.76 -0.14 -5.73
N GLY A 247 -13.94 0.27 -4.76
CA GLY A 247 -14.25 1.38 -3.84
C GLY A 247 -14.36 2.71 -4.56
N THR A 248 -13.42 3.03 -5.46
CA THR A 248 -13.42 4.30 -6.19
C THR A 248 -14.54 4.38 -7.24
N ILE A 249 -14.77 3.30 -7.99
CA ILE A 249 -15.88 3.23 -8.96
C ILE A 249 -17.22 3.29 -8.24
N GLY A 250 -17.40 2.51 -7.18
CA GLY A 250 -18.62 2.49 -6.38
C GLY A 250 -18.95 3.86 -5.79
N PHE A 251 -17.94 4.51 -5.19
CA PHE A 251 -18.11 5.86 -4.65
C PHE A 251 -18.47 6.87 -5.75
N SER A 252 -17.74 6.87 -6.86
CA SER A 252 -17.98 7.78 -8.00
C SER A 252 -19.38 7.60 -8.59
N PHE A 253 -19.83 6.35 -8.76
CA PHE A 253 -21.15 6.04 -9.28
C PHE A 253 -22.25 6.57 -8.35
N THR A 254 -22.14 6.30 -7.04
CA THR A 254 -23.11 6.81 -6.06
C THR A 254 -23.14 8.33 -6.02
N LEU A 255 -21.98 8.99 -6.15
CA LEU A 255 -21.88 10.44 -6.21
C LEU A 255 -22.66 11.03 -7.38
N GLY A 256 -22.51 10.43 -8.57
CA GLY A 256 -23.23 10.85 -9.78
C GLY A 256 -24.74 10.59 -9.71
N ALA A 257 -25.17 9.51 -9.04
CA ALA A 257 -26.57 9.11 -8.99
C ALA A 257 -27.39 9.83 -7.90
N PHE A 258 -26.82 10.03 -6.70
CA PHE A 258 -27.56 10.47 -5.51
C PHE A 258 -27.14 11.85 -4.99
N GLY A 259 -26.07 12.43 -5.54
CA GLY A 259 -25.50 13.70 -5.10
C GLY A 259 -24.60 13.57 -3.87
N THR A 260 -23.84 14.63 -3.58
CA THR A 260 -22.76 14.66 -2.58
C THR A 260 -23.22 14.29 -1.17
N PHE A 261 -24.31 14.91 -0.69
CA PHE A 261 -24.77 14.73 0.68
C PHE A 261 -25.27 13.30 0.95
N ARG A 262 -26.10 12.76 0.06
CA ARG A 262 -26.66 11.39 0.22
C ARG A 262 -25.57 10.33 0.09
N THR A 263 -24.62 10.54 -0.81
CA THR A 263 -23.48 9.64 -1.00
C THR A 263 -22.61 9.59 0.24
N LEU A 264 -22.25 10.75 0.81
CA LEU A 264 -21.46 10.81 2.03
C LEU A 264 -22.19 10.20 3.23
N LEU A 265 -23.49 10.47 3.37
CA LEU A 265 -24.31 9.86 4.42
C LEU A 265 -24.37 8.33 4.28
N GLY A 266 -24.58 7.82 3.08
CA GLY A 266 -24.58 6.39 2.78
C GLY A 266 -23.21 5.75 3.06
N PHE A 267 -22.12 6.42 2.73
CA PHE A 267 -20.76 5.95 3.00
C PHE A 267 -20.45 5.87 4.50
N VAL A 268 -20.84 6.89 5.28
CA VAL A 268 -20.72 6.87 6.74
C VAL A 268 -21.56 5.75 7.34
N ALA A 269 -22.81 5.59 6.89
CA ALA A 269 -23.68 4.50 7.34
C ALA A 269 -23.10 3.11 7.02
N LEU A 270 -22.55 2.93 5.82
CA LEU A 270 -21.87 1.70 5.43
C LEU A 270 -20.66 1.40 6.32
N THR A 271 -19.87 2.43 6.65
CA THR A 271 -18.70 2.28 7.54
C THR A 271 -19.14 1.90 8.96
N CYS A 272 -20.18 2.54 9.48
CA CYS A 272 -20.78 2.18 10.78
C CYS A 272 -21.28 0.73 10.81
N ALA A 273 -21.89 0.26 9.71
CA ALA A 273 -22.38 -1.11 9.60
C ALA A 273 -21.25 -2.14 9.40
N ALA A 274 -20.15 -1.75 8.76
CA ALA A 274 -18.98 -2.61 8.55
C ALA A 274 -18.13 -2.81 9.80
N LEU A 275 -18.10 -1.83 10.71
CA LEU A 275 -17.35 -1.90 11.97
C LEU A 275 -17.68 -3.14 12.83
N PRO A 276 -18.95 -3.46 13.15
CA PRO A 276 -19.27 -4.66 13.91
C PRO A 276 -18.89 -5.94 13.17
N PHE A 277 -18.97 -5.95 11.84
CA PHE A 277 -18.52 -7.08 11.02
C PHE A 277 -17.00 -7.29 11.16
N GLN A 278 -16.19 -6.23 11.03
CA GLN A 278 -14.74 -6.30 11.21
C GLN A 278 -14.37 -6.82 12.61
N ILE A 279 -15.05 -6.33 13.65
CA ILE A 279 -14.86 -6.79 15.04
C ILE A 279 -15.19 -8.27 15.17
N HIS A 280 -16.30 -8.72 14.59
CA HIS A 280 -16.70 -10.12 14.63
C HIS A 280 -15.68 -11.03 13.93
N SER A 281 -15.20 -10.64 12.76
CA SER A 281 -14.20 -11.40 12.00
C SER A 281 -12.88 -11.55 12.76
N ILE A 282 -12.38 -10.48 13.41
CA ILE A 282 -11.16 -10.55 14.22
C ILE A 282 -11.36 -11.49 15.42
N ARG A 283 -12.51 -11.36 16.11
CA ARG A 283 -12.85 -12.23 17.25
C ARG A 283 -13.01 -13.70 16.87
N GLN A 284 -13.45 -13.99 15.65
CA GLN A 284 -13.59 -15.36 15.16
C GLN A 284 -12.24 -15.97 14.76
N ALA A 285 -11.31 -15.16 14.25
CA ALA A 285 -10.01 -15.66 13.76
C ALA A 285 -9.05 -16.04 14.90
N TRP A 286 -9.03 -15.27 15.98
CA TRP A 286 -8.06 -15.45 17.08
C TRP A 286 -8.20 -16.74 17.92
N PRO A 287 -9.40 -17.20 18.32
CA PRO A 287 -9.54 -18.43 19.12
C PRO A 287 -9.19 -19.70 18.34
N LEU A 288 -9.06 -19.63 17.02
CA LEU A 288 -8.66 -20.76 16.19
C LEU A 288 -7.16 -21.06 16.28
N LEU A 289 -6.37 -20.23 16.96
CA LEU A 289 -4.92 -20.42 17.16
C LEU A 289 -4.56 -21.06 18.51
N VAL A 290 -5.54 -21.22 19.42
CA VAL A 290 -5.37 -21.81 20.77
C VAL A 290 -5.88 -23.24 20.77
#